data_AF-A0A936W2I7-F1
#
_entry.id   AF-A0A936W2I7-F1
#
_cell.length_a   1.000
_cell.length_b   1.000
_cell.length_c   1.000
_cell.angle_alpha   90.00
_cell.angle_beta   90.00
_cell.angle_gamma   90.00
#
_symmetry.space_group_name_H-M   'P 1'
#
loop_
_entity.id
_entity.type
_entity.pdbx_description
1 polymer ?
#
loop_
_entity_poly.entity_id
_entity_poly.type
_entity_poly.pdbx_seq_one_letter_code
_entity_poly.pdbx_strand_id
1 'polypeptide(L)'
;MQPITSPILPQSKGKEVANLQAGLLLLLQKDVIKAVDTPNRPVSEELEKLTSILQTESMDSVYGEATKALVHIFQIQQQLRDSLNGVVDEATAKRLNILLKELNAFDATNDAKENMYTVSGTVCNNNGTPLRDFNVEVFIITLDRDIAAGVAITNRSGQYSIRFKITLGQGDPDIEVRAYRKGEERNFTNSEVKYNATRNETLDVVVSAQKVSSPSEFESLLSEVQPHLGQLKLNDLKEDEKTHHITYLSNKTGWDGRITAMLVASHQLGES
;
A
#
# COMPACT_ATOMS: atom_id res chain seq x y z
N MET A 1 -18.31 4.56 -13.98
CA MET A 1 -18.33 3.84 -15.29
C MET A 1 -17.26 2.73 -15.33
N GLN A 2 -17.27 1.89 -16.36
CA GLN A 2 -16.29 0.80 -16.56
C GLN A 2 -15.30 1.11 -17.69
N PRO A 3 -14.14 0.43 -17.77
CA PRO A 3 -13.25 0.54 -18.93
C PRO A 3 -13.97 0.20 -20.24
N ILE A 4 -13.65 0.95 -21.30
CA ILE A 4 -14.14 0.71 -22.66
C ILE A 4 -13.41 -0.51 -23.24
N THR A 5 -14.19 -1.49 -23.71
CA THR A 5 -13.66 -2.72 -24.32
C THR A 5 -13.90 -2.69 -25.83
N SER A 6 -12.82 -2.79 -26.61
CA SER A 6 -12.90 -2.95 -28.06
C SER A 6 -13.21 -4.39 -28.48
N PRO A 7 -13.80 -4.63 -29.66
CA PRO A 7 -14.28 -3.63 -30.62
C PRO A 7 -15.71 -3.16 -30.31
N ILE A 8 -15.99 -1.88 -30.53
CA ILE A 8 -17.37 -1.35 -30.57
C ILE A 8 -17.61 -0.75 -31.96
N LEU A 9 -18.60 -1.30 -32.66
CA LEU A 9 -18.92 -0.95 -34.03
C LEU A 9 -20.13 0.00 -34.10
N PRO A 10 -20.20 0.88 -35.11
CA PRO A 10 -21.44 1.61 -35.40
C PRO A 10 -22.64 0.67 -35.53
N GLN A 11 -23.82 1.15 -35.14
CA GLN A 11 -25.09 0.40 -35.10
C GLN A 11 -25.18 -0.70 -34.02
N SER A 12 -24.13 -0.93 -33.25
CA SER A 12 -24.19 -1.81 -32.07
C SER A 12 -25.12 -1.25 -30.99
N LYS A 13 -25.54 -2.12 -30.06
CA LYS A 13 -26.39 -1.76 -28.91
C LYS A 13 -25.94 -2.51 -27.68
N GLY A 14 -26.31 -2.00 -26.50
CA GLY A 14 -26.14 -2.71 -25.24
C GLY A 14 -25.31 -1.95 -24.20
N LYS A 15 -24.89 -2.67 -23.15
CA LYS A 15 -24.24 -2.07 -21.98
C LYS A 15 -22.88 -1.46 -22.31
N GLU A 16 -22.17 -2.06 -23.25
CA GLU A 16 -20.87 -1.62 -23.75
C GLU A 16 -21.00 -0.27 -24.47
N VAL A 17 -22.06 -0.11 -25.27
CA VAL A 17 -22.40 1.14 -25.95
C VAL A 17 -22.81 2.21 -24.94
N ALA A 18 -23.70 1.88 -23.99
CA ALA A 18 -24.09 2.81 -22.93
C ALA A 18 -22.88 3.31 -22.13
N ASN A 19 -21.93 2.41 -21.83
CA ASN A 19 -20.70 2.74 -21.12
C ASN A 19 -19.78 3.67 -21.94
N LEU A 20 -19.64 3.41 -23.25
CA LEU A 20 -18.93 4.31 -24.18
C LEU A 20 -19.58 5.70 -24.22
N GLN A 21 -20.90 5.76 -24.36
CA GLN A 21 -21.64 7.02 -24.46
C GLN A 21 -21.55 7.85 -23.17
N ALA A 22 -21.59 7.20 -22.01
CA ALA A 22 -21.32 7.84 -20.73
C ALA A 22 -19.88 8.42 -20.68
N GLY A 23 -18.91 7.69 -21.21
CA GLY A 23 -17.53 8.17 -21.37
C GLY A 23 -17.43 9.41 -22.28
N LEU A 24 -18.05 9.37 -23.46
CA LEU A 24 -18.07 10.48 -24.41
C LEU A 24 -18.72 11.74 -23.83
N LEU A 25 -19.85 11.59 -23.12
CA LEU A 25 -20.51 12.71 -22.43
C LEU A 25 -19.59 13.36 -21.39
N LEU A 26 -18.83 12.56 -20.64
CA LEU A 26 -17.86 13.09 -19.68
C LEU A 26 -16.70 13.82 -20.38
N LEU A 27 -16.19 13.29 -21.48
CA LEU A 27 -15.12 13.93 -22.26
C LEU A 27 -15.57 15.26 -22.87
N LEU A 28 -16.84 15.37 -23.29
CA LEU A 28 -17.46 16.62 -23.72
C LEU A 28 -17.57 17.60 -22.54
N GLN A 29 -18.05 17.15 -21.38
CA GLN A 29 -18.18 17.99 -20.18
C GLN A 29 -16.83 18.53 -19.67
N LYS A 30 -15.74 17.82 -19.95
CA LYS A 30 -14.37 18.18 -19.52
C LYS A 30 -13.55 18.85 -20.62
N ASP A 31 -14.18 19.27 -21.72
CA ASP A 31 -13.55 19.92 -22.87
C ASP A 31 -12.39 19.12 -23.51
N VAL A 32 -12.40 17.80 -23.35
CA VAL A 32 -11.44 16.90 -23.99
C VAL A 32 -11.81 16.69 -25.46
N ILE A 33 -13.11 16.55 -25.73
CA ILE A 33 -13.68 16.69 -27.08
C ILE A 33 -14.23 18.10 -27.15
N LYS A 34 -13.63 18.95 -27.98
CA LYS A 34 -13.93 20.39 -28.01
C LYS A 34 -14.25 20.89 -29.41
N ALA A 35 -14.99 22.00 -29.45
CA ALA A 35 -15.17 22.75 -30.67
C ALA A 35 -13.87 23.42 -31.11
N VAL A 36 -13.73 23.65 -32.40
CA VAL A 36 -12.59 24.33 -33.03
C VAL A 36 -13.10 25.46 -33.92
N ASP A 37 -12.24 26.46 -34.14
CA ASP A 37 -12.57 27.60 -35.00
C ASP A 37 -12.59 27.20 -36.47
N THR A 38 -13.38 27.95 -37.25
CA THR A 38 -13.42 27.78 -38.71
C THR A 38 -12.03 28.05 -39.32
N PRO A 39 -11.61 27.28 -40.36
CA PRO A 39 -12.41 26.33 -41.16
C PRO A 39 -12.48 24.90 -40.59
N ASN A 40 -11.90 24.63 -39.42
CA ASN A 40 -11.89 23.29 -38.85
C ASN A 40 -13.24 22.92 -38.22
N ARG A 41 -13.49 21.63 -38.03
CA ARG A 41 -14.73 21.07 -37.49
C ARG A 41 -14.44 20.12 -36.33
N PRO A 42 -15.37 19.97 -35.35
CA PRO A 42 -16.69 20.60 -35.26
C PRO A 42 -16.65 22.03 -34.70
N VAL A 43 -17.60 22.88 -35.10
CA VAL A 43 -17.84 24.18 -34.42
C VAL A 43 -18.80 24.00 -33.24
N SER A 44 -18.91 24.99 -32.35
CA SER A 44 -19.70 24.86 -31.11
C SER A 44 -21.16 24.45 -31.33
N GLU A 45 -21.84 25.07 -32.29
CA GLU A 45 -23.25 24.73 -32.63
C GLU A 45 -23.41 23.27 -33.08
N GLU A 46 -22.44 22.76 -33.85
CA GLU A 46 -22.44 21.38 -34.32
C GLU A 46 -22.19 20.39 -33.17
N LEU A 47 -21.27 20.73 -32.27
CA LEU A 47 -20.97 19.92 -31.10
C LEU A 47 -22.15 19.86 -30.11
N GLU A 48 -22.86 20.97 -29.90
CA GLU A 48 -24.08 21.03 -29.08
C GLU A 48 -25.19 20.16 -29.66
N LYS A 49 -25.38 20.21 -30.99
CA LYS A 49 -26.34 19.35 -31.69
C LYS A 49 -25.99 17.87 -31.54
N LEU A 50 -24.73 17.50 -31.74
CA LEU A 50 -24.27 16.12 -31.57
C LEU A 50 -24.45 15.63 -30.13
N THR A 51 -24.18 16.49 -29.14
CA THR A 51 -24.35 16.16 -27.72
C THR A 51 -25.81 15.88 -27.38
N SER A 52 -26.75 16.67 -27.91
CA SER A 52 -28.18 16.48 -27.70
C SER A 52 -28.70 15.15 -28.31
N ILE A 53 -28.20 14.79 -29.50
CA ILE A 53 -28.55 13.53 -30.15
C ILE A 53 -27.90 12.35 -29.40
N LEU A 54 -26.65 12.48 -28.93
CA LEU A 54 -25.98 11.46 -28.11
C LEU A 54 -26.77 11.13 -26.84
N GLN A 55 -27.34 12.14 -26.16
CA GLN A 55 -28.19 11.92 -24.98
C GLN A 55 -29.42 11.08 -25.33
N THR A 56 -30.01 11.29 -26.50
CA THR A 56 -31.15 10.49 -26.99
C THR A 56 -30.70 9.06 -27.32
N GLU A 57 -29.60 8.91 -28.05
CA GLU A 57 -29.01 7.59 -28.38
C GLU A 57 -28.62 6.80 -27.13
N SER A 58 -28.20 7.49 -26.07
CA SER A 58 -27.83 6.89 -24.78
C SER A 58 -29.01 6.35 -23.99
N MET A 59 -30.22 6.90 -24.15
CA MET A 59 -31.42 6.37 -23.50
C MET A 59 -31.75 4.96 -24.01
N ASP A 60 -31.55 4.73 -25.31
CA ASP A 60 -31.78 3.44 -25.96
C ASP A 60 -30.53 2.57 -26.05
N SER A 61 -29.38 3.06 -25.55
CA SER A 61 -28.07 2.40 -25.62
C SER A 61 -27.70 1.98 -27.04
N VAL A 62 -27.96 2.86 -28.01
CA VAL A 62 -27.74 2.61 -29.44
C VAL A 62 -26.54 3.41 -29.94
N TYR A 63 -25.61 2.73 -30.61
CA TYR A 63 -24.50 3.39 -31.28
C TYR A 63 -25.02 3.97 -32.61
N GLY A 64 -25.58 5.17 -32.56
CA GLY A 64 -26.10 5.87 -33.74
C GLY A 64 -25.09 6.80 -34.40
N GLU A 65 -25.60 7.70 -35.24
CA GLU A 65 -24.78 8.62 -36.04
C GLU A 65 -24.09 9.68 -35.17
N ALA A 66 -24.70 10.11 -34.07
CA ALA A 66 -24.06 11.08 -33.18
C ALA A 66 -22.92 10.44 -32.37
N THR A 67 -23.13 9.22 -31.85
CA THR A 67 -22.06 8.45 -31.21
C THR A 67 -20.90 8.23 -32.17
N LYS A 68 -21.19 7.86 -33.43
CA LYS A 68 -20.16 7.67 -34.47
C LYS A 68 -19.39 8.93 -34.77
N ALA A 69 -20.08 10.05 -34.97
CA ALA A 69 -19.46 11.33 -35.24
C ALA A 69 -18.55 11.75 -34.09
N LEU A 70 -19.00 11.61 -32.83
CA LEU A 70 -18.22 12.00 -31.66
C LEU A 70 -16.99 11.12 -31.44
N VAL A 71 -17.08 9.80 -31.68
CA VAL A 71 -15.89 8.93 -31.67
C VAL A 71 -14.92 9.32 -32.78
N HIS A 72 -15.41 9.63 -33.98
CA HIS A 72 -14.55 10.05 -35.08
C HIS A 72 -13.87 11.40 -34.80
N ILE A 73 -14.59 12.37 -34.25
CA ILE A 73 -14.03 13.65 -33.81
C ILE A 73 -12.96 13.43 -32.74
N PHE A 74 -13.25 12.57 -31.76
CA PHE A 74 -12.26 12.18 -30.75
C PHE A 74 -11.01 11.57 -31.38
N GLN A 75 -11.16 10.66 -32.34
CA GLN A 75 -10.04 10.04 -33.04
C GLN A 75 -9.15 11.08 -33.72
N ILE A 76 -9.73 11.99 -34.50
CA ILE A 76 -9.00 13.08 -35.17
C ILE A 76 -8.28 13.97 -34.14
N GLN A 77 -8.99 14.43 -33.10
CA GLN A 77 -8.41 15.33 -32.10
C GLN A 77 -7.29 14.67 -31.29
N GLN A 78 -7.36 13.36 -31.08
CA GLN A 78 -6.33 12.57 -30.40
C GLN A 78 -5.27 12.01 -31.36
N GLN A 79 -5.29 12.42 -32.64
CA GLN A 79 -4.38 11.96 -33.69
C GLN A 79 -4.36 10.42 -33.85
N LEU A 80 -5.51 9.80 -33.57
CA LEU A 80 -5.79 8.41 -33.85
C LEU A 80 -6.28 8.31 -35.29
N ARG A 81 -5.72 7.36 -36.05
CA ARG A 81 -5.91 7.18 -37.50
C ARG A 81 -7.31 7.57 -38.00
N ASP A 82 -7.36 8.47 -38.98
CA ASP A 82 -8.62 8.96 -39.60
C ASP A 82 -9.44 7.86 -40.30
N SER A 83 -8.82 6.72 -40.66
CA SER A 83 -9.48 5.62 -41.34
C SER A 83 -10.48 4.84 -40.48
N LEU A 84 -10.54 5.12 -39.17
CA LEU A 84 -11.39 4.38 -38.24
C LEU A 84 -12.86 4.79 -38.33
N ASN A 85 -13.17 6.02 -38.75
CA ASN A 85 -14.54 6.50 -39.03
C ASN A 85 -15.56 6.15 -37.91
N GLY A 86 -15.15 6.28 -36.65
CA GLY A 86 -15.98 5.97 -35.48
C GLY A 86 -15.89 4.51 -35.00
N VAL A 87 -15.17 3.61 -35.67
CA VAL A 87 -14.94 2.27 -35.12
C VAL A 87 -14.03 2.37 -33.89
N VAL A 88 -14.49 1.86 -32.74
CA VAL A 88 -13.69 1.80 -31.52
C VAL A 88 -12.86 0.52 -31.55
N ASP A 89 -11.66 0.62 -32.12
CA ASP A 89 -10.64 -0.43 -32.10
C ASP A 89 -9.82 -0.40 -30.80
N GLU A 90 -8.83 -1.30 -30.69
CA GLU A 90 -7.99 -1.42 -29.49
C GLU A 90 -7.25 -0.10 -29.17
N ALA A 91 -6.72 0.57 -30.20
CA ALA A 91 -6.01 1.84 -30.03
C ALA A 91 -6.95 2.95 -29.51
N THR A 92 -8.17 3.02 -30.07
CA THR A 92 -9.19 3.99 -29.64
C THR A 92 -9.68 3.71 -28.22
N ALA A 93 -10.00 2.45 -27.90
CA ALA A 93 -10.42 2.06 -26.55
C ALA A 93 -9.31 2.35 -25.52
N LYS A 94 -8.05 2.05 -25.84
CA LYS A 94 -6.89 2.37 -24.99
C LYS A 94 -6.78 3.87 -24.73
N ARG A 95 -6.90 4.71 -25.75
CA ARG A 95 -6.80 6.17 -25.59
C ARG A 95 -7.96 6.74 -24.78
N LEU A 96 -9.19 6.26 -25.01
CA LEU A 96 -10.37 6.61 -24.20
C LEU A 96 -10.13 6.24 -22.73
N ASN A 97 -9.65 5.03 -22.45
CA ASN A 97 -9.43 4.55 -21.10
C ASN A 97 -8.36 5.35 -20.34
N ILE A 98 -7.30 5.79 -21.02
CA ILE A 98 -6.28 6.66 -20.41
C ILE A 98 -6.91 7.98 -19.95
N LEU A 99 -7.64 8.66 -20.83
CA LEU A 99 -8.25 9.96 -20.52
C LEU A 99 -9.35 9.84 -19.45
N LEU A 100 -10.18 8.80 -19.53
CA LEU A 100 -11.21 8.53 -18.52
C LEU A 100 -10.59 8.19 -17.15
N LYS A 101 -9.43 7.52 -17.12
CA LYS A 101 -8.66 7.26 -15.89
C LYS A 101 -8.11 8.56 -15.30
N GLU A 102 -7.52 9.43 -16.11
CA GLU A 102 -7.02 10.75 -15.69
C GLU A 102 -8.14 11.62 -15.10
N LEU A 103 -9.37 11.46 -15.61
CA LEU A 103 -10.57 12.13 -15.10
C LEU A 103 -11.22 11.43 -13.90
N ASN A 104 -10.62 10.36 -13.36
CA ASN A 104 -11.18 9.53 -12.28
C ASN A 104 -12.60 9.04 -12.56
N ALA A 105 -12.90 8.71 -13.83
CA ALA A 105 -14.25 8.37 -14.26
C ALA A 105 -14.68 6.95 -13.88
N PHE A 106 -13.73 6.04 -13.66
CA PHE A 106 -14.05 4.65 -13.38
C PHE A 106 -14.54 4.47 -11.95
N ASP A 107 -15.63 3.71 -11.79
CA ASP A 107 -16.09 3.34 -10.45
C ASP A 107 -14.97 2.49 -9.83
N ALA A 108 -14.63 2.76 -8.57
CA ALA A 108 -13.52 2.12 -7.84
C ALA A 108 -13.68 0.59 -7.65
N THR A 109 -14.59 -0.06 -8.37
CA THR A 109 -15.13 -1.38 -8.12
C THR A 109 -14.58 -2.49 -9.02
N ASN A 110 -13.82 -2.20 -10.08
CA ASN A 110 -13.11 -3.24 -10.86
C ASN A 110 -11.59 -3.30 -10.61
N ASP A 111 -10.97 -2.26 -10.07
CA ASP A 111 -9.56 -2.33 -9.59
C ASP A 111 -9.42 -3.02 -8.22
N ALA A 112 -10.52 -3.24 -7.49
CA ALA A 112 -10.47 -3.71 -6.11
C ALA A 112 -10.22 -5.22 -5.96
N LYS A 113 -10.48 -6.04 -6.99
CA LYS A 113 -10.11 -7.46 -6.98
C LYS A 113 -8.83 -7.76 -7.77
N GLU A 114 -8.55 -7.01 -8.83
CA GLU A 114 -7.36 -7.26 -9.65
C GLU A 114 -6.07 -6.67 -9.09
N ASN A 115 -6.13 -5.69 -8.17
CA ASN A 115 -4.92 -5.09 -7.57
C ASN A 115 -4.66 -5.53 -6.12
N MET A 116 -5.22 -6.66 -5.70
CA MET A 116 -4.95 -7.22 -4.36
C MET A 116 -3.73 -8.14 -4.40
N TYR A 117 -2.74 -7.82 -3.58
CA TYR A 117 -1.53 -8.61 -3.40
C TYR A 117 -1.52 -9.21 -2.00
N THR A 118 -0.95 -10.40 -1.89
CA THR A 118 -0.68 -11.05 -0.60
C THR A 118 0.81 -11.31 -0.49
N VAL A 119 1.41 -10.80 0.58
CA VAL A 119 2.78 -11.16 0.96
C VAL A 119 2.72 -11.94 2.25
N SER A 120 3.45 -13.05 2.28
CA SER A 120 3.57 -13.92 3.43
C SER A 120 5.03 -14.21 3.72
N GLY A 121 5.33 -14.75 4.88
CA GLY A 121 6.68 -15.16 5.20
C GLY A 121 6.84 -15.42 6.69
N THR A 122 8.09 -15.62 7.07
CA THR A 122 8.50 -15.84 8.46
C THR A 122 9.57 -14.83 8.85
N VAL A 123 9.45 -14.30 10.06
CA VAL A 123 10.52 -13.54 10.70
C VAL A 123 11.27 -14.47 11.65
N CYS A 124 12.57 -14.62 11.45
CA CYS A 124 13.43 -15.44 12.30
C CYS A 124 14.73 -14.72 12.64
N ASN A 125 15.47 -15.22 13.63
CA ASN A 125 16.84 -14.76 13.88
C ASN A 125 17.85 -15.54 13.01
N ASN A 126 19.13 -15.14 13.04
CA ASN A 126 20.21 -15.83 12.31
C ASN A 126 20.36 -17.33 12.65
N ASN A 127 19.81 -17.79 13.78
CA ASN A 127 19.84 -19.20 14.19
C ASN A 127 18.58 -19.96 13.73
N GLY A 128 17.71 -19.34 12.94
CA GLY A 128 16.45 -19.92 12.47
C GLY A 128 15.34 -19.97 13.52
N THR A 129 15.52 -19.33 14.68
CA THR A 129 14.45 -19.27 15.70
C THR A 129 13.37 -18.28 15.25
N PRO A 130 12.10 -18.69 15.17
CA PRO A 130 11.01 -17.79 14.78
C PRO A 130 10.79 -16.70 15.84
N LEU A 131 10.59 -15.47 15.36
CA LEU A 131 10.39 -14.30 16.21
C LEU A 131 8.90 -13.91 16.20
N ARG A 132 8.26 -14.01 17.36
CA ARG A 132 6.86 -13.60 17.55
C ARG A 132 6.74 -12.13 17.95
N ASP A 133 5.55 -11.57 17.81
CA ASP A 133 5.20 -10.21 18.24
C ASP A 133 6.03 -9.08 17.56
N PHE A 134 6.64 -9.35 16.41
CA PHE A 134 7.26 -8.35 15.54
C PHE A 134 6.21 -7.68 14.65
N ASN A 135 6.29 -6.36 14.51
CA ASN A 135 5.57 -5.65 13.45
C ASN A 135 6.29 -5.91 12.14
N VAL A 136 5.50 -6.22 11.12
CA VAL A 136 5.97 -6.50 9.77
C VAL A 136 5.20 -5.59 8.83
N GLU A 137 5.92 -4.78 8.05
CA GLU A 137 5.33 -3.80 7.14
C GLU A 137 5.85 -4.02 5.72
N VAL A 138 4.93 -4.05 4.75
CA VAL A 138 5.26 -4.11 3.32
C VAL A 138 5.43 -2.70 2.81
N PHE A 139 6.53 -2.46 2.11
CA PHE A 139 6.80 -1.24 1.36
C PHE A 139 6.82 -1.53 -0.13
N ILE A 140 6.20 -0.66 -0.92
CA ILE A 140 6.38 -0.57 -2.37
C ILE A 140 7.59 0.35 -2.61
N ILE A 141 8.60 -0.15 -3.29
CA ILE A 141 9.83 0.57 -3.61
C ILE A 141 9.64 1.28 -4.95
N THR A 142 9.87 2.60 -4.98
CA THR A 142 9.92 3.39 -6.21
C THR A 142 11.26 4.11 -6.33
N LEU A 143 11.48 4.80 -7.46
CA LEU A 143 12.73 5.55 -7.68
C LEU A 143 12.91 6.73 -6.70
N ASP A 144 11.81 7.31 -6.23
CA ASP A 144 11.78 8.54 -5.46
C ASP A 144 11.48 8.33 -3.97
N ARG A 145 10.77 7.25 -3.60
CA ARG A 145 10.40 6.97 -2.21
C ARG A 145 9.94 5.53 -1.97
N ASP A 146 9.87 5.16 -0.70
CA ASP A 146 9.21 3.93 -0.27
C ASP A 146 7.80 4.26 0.21
N ILE A 147 6.83 3.42 -0.16
CA ILE A 147 5.41 3.65 0.14
C ILE A 147 4.90 2.48 0.95
N ALA A 148 4.54 2.74 2.22
CA ALA A 148 3.92 1.76 3.09
C ALA A 148 2.59 1.25 2.48
N ALA A 149 2.44 -0.07 2.40
CA ALA A 149 1.31 -0.72 1.74
C ALA A 149 0.45 -1.55 2.69
N GLY A 150 1.01 -2.05 3.79
CA GLY A 150 0.26 -2.79 4.79
C GLY A 150 1.13 -3.30 5.92
N VAL A 151 0.50 -3.63 7.06
CA VAL A 151 1.17 -4.07 8.28
C VAL A 151 0.51 -5.32 8.87
N ALA A 152 1.30 -6.18 9.49
CA ALA A 152 0.85 -7.30 10.30
C ALA A 152 1.77 -7.51 11.52
N ILE A 153 1.35 -8.40 12.43
CA ILE A 153 2.17 -8.84 13.55
C ILE A 153 2.44 -10.33 13.38
N THR A 154 3.69 -10.75 13.57
CA THR A 154 4.08 -12.17 13.50
C THR A 154 3.40 -12.99 14.60
N ASN A 155 2.92 -14.17 14.25
CA ASN A 155 2.32 -15.11 15.20
C ASN A 155 3.38 -15.87 16.03
N ARG A 156 2.95 -16.86 16.83
CA ARG A 156 3.84 -17.68 17.68
C ARG A 156 4.89 -18.49 16.90
N SER A 157 4.66 -18.78 15.61
CA SER A 157 5.61 -19.45 14.73
C SER A 157 6.41 -18.46 13.88
N GLY A 158 6.37 -17.16 14.20
CA GLY A 158 7.07 -16.10 13.47
C GLY A 158 6.46 -15.77 12.11
N GLN A 159 5.33 -16.37 11.76
CA GLN A 159 4.71 -16.19 10.44
C GLN A 159 3.86 -14.93 10.39
N TYR A 160 3.82 -14.31 9.22
CA TYR A 160 2.97 -13.18 8.93
C TYR A 160 2.29 -13.33 7.56
N SER A 161 1.19 -12.62 7.36
CA SER A 161 0.52 -12.48 6.07
C SER A 161 -0.13 -11.10 5.98
N ILE A 162 0.20 -10.36 4.93
CA ILE A 162 -0.24 -8.99 4.69
C ILE A 162 -0.95 -8.96 3.34
N ARG A 163 -2.17 -8.45 3.32
CA ARG A 163 -2.92 -8.18 2.10
C ARG A 163 -2.97 -6.68 1.87
N PHE A 164 -2.61 -6.23 0.68
CA PHE A 164 -2.60 -4.82 0.33
C PHE A 164 -3.08 -4.59 -1.09
N LYS A 165 -3.55 -3.37 -1.34
CA LYS A 165 -3.98 -2.92 -2.66
C LYS A 165 -2.93 -1.99 -3.25
N ILE A 166 -2.69 -2.11 -4.55
CA ILE A 166 -1.85 -1.17 -5.29
C ILE A 166 -2.73 -0.17 -6.03
N THR A 167 -2.42 1.10 -5.83
CA THR A 167 -3.09 2.25 -6.45
C THR A 167 -2.19 3.01 -7.43
N LEU A 168 -0.93 2.59 -7.58
CA LEU A 168 0.08 3.29 -8.37
C LEU A 168 0.30 2.62 -9.73
N GLY A 169 0.23 3.41 -10.80
CA GLY A 169 0.81 3.10 -12.12
C GLY A 169 0.19 1.95 -12.92
N GLN A 170 0.87 1.59 -14.03
CA GLN A 170 0.73 0.32 -14.74
C GLN A 170 1.97 -0.52 -14.45
N GLY A 171 1.80 -1.76 -13.99
CA GLY A 171 2.89 -2.70 -13.72
C GLY A 171 2.74 -3.45 -12.40
N ASP A 172 3.45 -4.57 -12.28
CA ASP A 172 3.63 -5.28 -11.02
C ASP A 172 4.65 -4.51 -10.14
N PRO A 173 4.44 -4.37 -8.82
CA PRO A 173 5.26 -3.52 -7.96
C PRO A 173 6.61 -4.14 -7.64
N ASP A 174 7.55 -3.31 -7.21
CA ASP A 174 8.72 -3.76 -6.48
C ASP A 174 8.42 -3.67 -4.98
N ILE A 175 8.63 -4.74 -4.23
CA ILE A 175 8.23 -4.81 -2.81
C ILE A 175 9.37 -5.23 -1.90
N GLU A 176 9.35 -4.70 -0.69
CA GLU A 176 10.24 -5.07 0.42
C GLU A 176 9.41 -5.25 1.69
N VAL A 177 9.82 -6.18 2.54
CA VAL A 177 9.21 -6.36 3.87
C VAL A 177 10.19 -5.91 4.93
N ARG A 178 9.72 -5.07 5.86
CA ARG A 178 10.48 -4.59 7.01
C ARG A 178 9.89 -5.14 8.30
N ALA A 179 10.72 -5.72 9.14
CA ALA A 179 10.32 -6.23 10.45
C ALA A 179 11.03 -5.45 11.58
N TYR A 180 10.28 -5.10 12.62
CA TYR A 180 10.78 -4.37 13.79
C TYR A 180 9.96 -4.69 15.04
N ARG A 181 10.54 -4.44 16.23
CA ARG A 181 9.80 -4.52 17.49
C ARG A 181 8.96 -3.26 17.69
N LYS A 182 7.82 -3.40 18.35
CA LYS A 182 6.96 -2.26 18.71
C LYS A 182 7.76 -1.21 19.51
N GLY A 183 7.76 0.04 19.06
CA GLY A 183 8.56 1.13 19.65
C GLY A 183 9.98 1.24 19.10
N GLU A 184 10.37 0.39 18.15
CA GLU A 184 11.67 0.38 17.48
C GLU A 184 11.53 0.55 15.96
N GLU A 185 10.57 1.38 15.50
CA GLU A 185 10.23 1.57 14.07
C GLU A 185 11.46 1.97 13.22
N ARG A 186 12.46 2.63 13.83
CA ARG A 186 13.70 3.04 13.16
C ARG A 186 14.78 1.94 13.12
N ASN A 187 14.63 0.88 13.91
CA ASN A 187 15.58 -0.23 14.00
C ASN A 187 15.01 -1.49 13.33
N PHE A 188 14.60 -1.37 12.08
CA PHE A 188 14.08 -2.49 11.32
C PHE A 188 15.18 -3.33 10.66
N THR A 189 14.79 -4.53 10.24
CA THR A 189 15.52 -5.37 9.29
C THR A 189 14.61 -5.65 8.11
N ASN A 190 15.15 -5.67 6.90
CA ASN A 190 14.42 -5.84 5.67
C ASN A 190 14.69 -7.19 5.00
N SER A 191 13.73 -7.66 4.22
CA SER A 191 13.91 -8.74 3.25
C SER A 191 14.74 -8.26 2.06
N GLU A 192 15.09 -9.18 1.16
CA GLU A 192 15.45 -8.78 -0.20
C GLU A 192 14.27 -8.09 -0.90
N VAL A 193 14.58 -7.19 -1.84
CA VAL A 193 13.56 -6.56 -2.69
C VAL A 193 13.10 -7.56 -3.74
N LYS A 194 11.79 -7.82 -3.79
CA LYS A 194 11.17 -8.58 -4.87
C LYS A 194 10.71 -7.63 -5.97
N TYR A 195 11.44 -7.64 -7.08
CA TYR A 195 11.09 -6.88 -8.27
C TYR A 195 9.94 -7.52 -9.05
N ASN A 196 9.04 -6.70 -9.60
CA ASN A 196 7.87 -7.11 -10.37
C ASN A 196 7.10 -8.25 -9.68
N ALA A 197 6.73 -8.02 -8.42
CA ALA A 197 6.08 -9.01 -7.57
C ALA A 197 4.76 -9.51 -8.16
N THR A 198 4.55 -10.81 -8.12
CA THR A 198 3.27 -11.41 -8.48
C THR A 198 2.24 -11.21 -7.37
N ARG A 199 1.00 -11.64 -7.61
CA ARG A 199 -0.12 -11.47 -6.67
C ARG A 199 0.08 -12.17 -5.33
N ASN A 200 0.90 -13.22 -5.27
CA ASN A 200 1.20 -13.94 -4.04
C ASN A 200 2.71 -14.14 -3.95
N GLU A 201 3.33 -13.52 -2.95
CA GLU A 201 4.77 -13.63 -2.73
C GLU A 201 5.08 -14.13 -1.33
N THR A 202 6.25 -14.75 -1.20
CA THR A 202 6.82 -15.16 0.08
C THR A 202 8.15 -14.44 0.28
N LEU A 203 8.24 -13.60 1.31
CA LEU A 203 9.43 -12.83 1.66
C LEU A 203 9.78 -13.09 3.12
N ASP A 204 10.84 -13.84 3.38
CA ASP A 204 11.30 -14.06 4.75
C ASP A 204 12.19 -12.92 5.23
N VAL A 205 12.19 -12.66 6.54
CA VAL A 205 13.06 -11.65 7.17
C VAL A 205 13.93 -12.32 8.22
N VAL A 206 15.24 -12.16 8.08
CA VAL A 206 16.22 -12.66 9.04
C VAL A 206 16.74 -11.48 9.85
N VAL A 207 16.35 -11.41 11.13
CA VAL A 207 16.81 -10.37 12.06
C VAL A 207 18.15 -10.80 12.66
N SER A 208 19.18 -9.98 12.46
CA SER A 208 20.48 -10.23 13.09
C SER A 208 20.33 -10.30 14.61
N ALA A 209 20.93 -11.31 15.24
CA ALA A 209 20.88 -11.50 16.69
C ALA A 209 21.43 -10.28 17.47
N GLN A 210 22.29 -9.46 16.85
CA GLN A 210 22.78 -8.19 17.44
C GLN A 210 21.72 -7.07 17.46
N LYS A 211 20.70 -7.13 16.59
CA LYS A 211 19.54 -6.22 16.58
C LYS A 211 18.38 -6.74 17.43
N VAL A 212 18.32 -8.04 17.71
CA VAL A 212 17.45 -8.61 18.74
C VAL A 212 18.13 -8.41 20.08
N SER A 213 18.21 -7.17 20.58
CA SER A 213 18.55 -6.96 21.98
C SER A 213 17.39 -7.53 22.80
N SER A 214 17.50 -8.79 23.21
CA SER A 214 16.95 -9.14 24.52
C SER A 214 17.71 -8.24 25.49
N PRO A 215 17.02 -7.50 26.38
CA PRO A 215 17.71 -6.74 27.40
C PRO A 215 18.74 -7.65 28.05
N SER A 216 19.95 -7.13 28.24
CA SER A 216 20.96 -7.88 28.99
C SER A 216 20.36 -8.31 30.34
N GLU A 217 20.83 -9.40 30.92
CA GLU A 217 20.32 -9.87 32.23
C GLU A 217 20.36 -8.73 33.28
N PHE A 218 21.35 -7.84 33.16
CA PHE A 218 21.45 -6.58 33.89
C PHE A 218 20.26 -5.64 33.65
N GLU A 219 19.93 -5.34 32.38
CA GLU A 219 18.81 -4.46 32.03
C GLU A 219 17.45 -5.06 32.42
N SER A 220 17.26 -6.37 32.23
CA SER A 220 16.04 -7.07 32.67
C SER A 220 15.85 -6.94 34.18
N LEU A 221 16.88 -7.32 34.95
CA LEU A 221 16.85 -7.25 36.40
C LEU A 221 16.68 -5.80 36.90
N LEU A 222 17.36 -4.82 36.28
CA LEU A 222 17.23 -3.42 36.64
C LEU A 222 15.79 -2.92 36.43
N SER A 223 15.16 -3.27 35.31
CA SER A 223 13.78 -2.88 35.00
C SER A 223 12.75 -3.48 35.96
N GLU A 224 13.02 -4.67 36.50
CA GLU A 224 12.15 -5.33 37.47
C GLU A 224 12.39 -4.85 38.90
N VAL A 225 13.62 -4.48 39.25
CA VAL A 225 13.97 -3.94 40.58
C VAL A 225 13.50 -2.49 40.75
N GLN A 226 13.65 -1.65 39.72
CA GLN A 226 13.44 -0.20 39.79
C GLN A 226 12.05 0.22 40.34
N PRO A 227 10.92 -0.40 39.95
CA PRO A 227 9.59 -0.05 40.47
C PRO A 227 9.40 -0.34 41.96
N HIS A 228 10.28 -1.15 42.57
CA HIS A 228 10.18 -1.61 43.95
C HIS A 228 11.12 -0.87 44.92
N LEU A 229 11.90 0.10 44.43
CA LEU A 229 12.85 0.87 45.25
C LEU A 229 12.18 1.94 46.12
N GLY A 230 10.95 2.35 45.77
CA GLY A 230 10.27 3.46 46.44
C GLY A 230 11.04 4.77 46.28
N GLN A 231 11.50 5.35 47.40
CA GLN A 231 12.29 6.59 47.42
C GLN A 231 13.80 6.36 47.43
N LEU A 232 14.25 5.11 47.57
CA LEU A 232 15.67 4.77 47.61
C LEU A 232 16.26 4.73 46.19
N LYS A 233 17.56 5.03 46.06
CA LYS A 233 18.31 4.74 44.84
C LYS A 233 19.01 3.38 44.97
N LEU A 234 19.40 2.78 43.84
CA LEU A 234 20.16 1.51 43.86
C LEU A 234 21.43 1.60 44.73
N ASN A 235 22.14 2.74 44.67
CA ASN A 235 23.37 2.94 45.44
C ASN A 235 23.14 3.01 46.96
N ASP A 236 21.91 3.30 47.40
CA ASP A 236 21.55 3.43 48.81
C ASP A 236 21.10 2.09 49.42
N LEU A 237 21.02 1.01 48.62
CA LEU A 237 20.58 -0.30 49.09
C LEU A 237 21.65 -0.94 49.98
N LYS A 238 21.18 -1.57 51.07
CA LYS A 238 22.02 -2.18 52.10
C LYS A 238 21.45 -3.54 52.48
N GLU A 239 22.36 -4.47 52.76
CA GLU A 239 22.06 -5.77 53.35
C GLU A 239 22.91 -5.92 54.62
N ASP A 240 22.30 -5.69 55.78
CA ASP A 240 22.90 -5.81 57.11
C ASP A 240 21.85 -6.34 58.13
N GLU A 241 22.25 -6.54 59.38
CA GLU A 241 21.36 -7.08 60.43
C GLU A 241 20.10 -6.23 60.69
N LYS A 242 20.10 -4.96 60.29
CA LYS A 242 18.99 -4.02 60.50
C LYS A 242 18.21 -3.75 59.21
N THR A 243 18.80 -4.04 58.06
CA THR A 243 18.32 -3.58 56.74
C THR A 243 18.44 -4.72 55.73
N HIS A 244 17.32 -5.17 55.16
CA HIS A 244 17.26 -6.35 54.28
C HIS A 244 16.80 -6.00 52.86
N HIS A 245 17.37 -4.96 52.25
CA HIS A 245 16.87 -4.45 50.96
C HIS A 245 17.06 -5.44 49.81
N ILE A 246 18.19 -6.16 49.76
CA ILE A 246 18.48 -7.12 48.69
C ILE A 246 17.60 -8.36 48.85
N THR A 247 17.43 -8.82 50.09
CA THR A 247 16.52 -9.93 50.42
C THR A 247 15.06 -9.58 50.10
N TYR A 248 14.63 -8.34 50.33
CA TYR A 248 13.30 -7.88 49.93
C TYR A 248 13.12 -7.90 48.42
N LEU A 249 14.04 -7.29 47.67
CA LEU A 249 13.93 -7.15 46.21
C LEU A 249 13.98 -8.51 45.49
N SER A 250 14.86 -9.41 45.92
CA SER A 250 14.94 -10.78 45.38
C SER A 250 13.64 -11.54 45.58
N ASN A 251 13.06 -11.52 46.78
CA ASN A 251 11.76 -12.17 47.04
C ASN A 251 10.59 -11.48 46.31
N LYS A 252 10.65 -10.16 46.12
CA LYS A 252 9.59 -9.40 45.45
C LYS A 252 9.54 -9.63 43.94
N THR A 253 10.71 -9.73 43.32
CA THR A 253 10.87 -9.88 41.86
C THR A 253 11.05 -11.34 41.43
N GLY A 254 11.43 -12.23 42.35
CA GLY A 254 11.70 -13.65 42.08
C GLY A 254 13.13 -13.94 41.61
N TRP A 255 13.99 -12.94 41.52
CA TRP A 255 15.41 -13.10 41.15
C TRP A 255 16.26 -13.61 42.33
N ASP A 256 17.34 -14.34 42.02
CA ASP A 256 18.28 -14.83 43.04
C ASP A 256 18.95 -13.67 43.79
N GLY A 257 19.01 -13.78 45.13
CA GLY A 257 19.56 -12.73 45.98
C GLY A 257 21.00 -12.33 45.66
N ARG A 258 21.83 -13.25 45.16
CA ARG A 258 23.22 -12.95 44.74
C ARG A 258 23.25 -12.17 43.44
N ILE A 259 22.35 -12.49 42.51
CA ILE A 259 22.21 -11.76 41.24
C ILE A 259 21.73 -10.33 41.51
N THR A 260 20.74 -10.15 42.39
CA THR A 260 20.29 -8.82 42.84
C THR A 260 21.39 -8.05 43.57
N ALA A 261 22.18 -8.71 44.42
CA ALA A 261 23.35 -8.08 45.08
C ALA A 261 24.40 -7.61 44.06
N MET A 262 24.64 -8.43 43.02
CA MET A 262 25.59 -8.12 41.97
C MET A 262 25.15 -6.91 41.12
N LEU A 263 23.85 -6.77 40.83
CA LEU A 263 23.30 -5.56 40.20
C LEU A 263 23.60 -4.30 41.02
N VAL A 264 23.36 -4.36 42.34
CA VAL A 264 23.61 -3.23 43.23
C VAL A 264 25.10 -2.89 43.27
N ALA A 265 25.96 -3.88 43.44
CA ALA A 265 27.41 -3.68 43.48
C ALA A 265 27.96 -3.13 42.16
N SER A 266 27.48 -3.66 41.02
CA SER A 266 27.90 -3.17 39.70
C SER A 266 27.45 -1.72 39.44
N HIS A 267 26.25 -1.34 39.89
CA HIS A 267 25.81 0.06 39.80
C HIS A 267 26.63 1.00 40.70
N GLN A 268 26.97 0.56 41.93
CA GLN A 268 27.80 1.33 42.86
C GLN A 268 29.21 1.58 42.29
N LEU A 269 29.80 0.55 41.66
CA LEU A 269 31.13 0.64 41.05
C LEU A 269 31.14 1.43 39.72
N GLY A 270 30.01 1.44 38.99
CA GLY A 270 29.89 2.14 37.71
C GLY A 270 29.71 3.67 37.82
N GLU A 271 29.29 4.18 38.99
CA GLU A 271 29.17 5.62 39.28
C GLU A 271 30.30 6.16 40.18
N SER A 272 31.40 5.39 40.33
CA SER A 272 32.60 5.77 41.09
C SER A 272 33.56 6.68 40.30
#